data_AF-A0A292Q7W6-F1
#
_entry.id   AF-A0A292Q7W6-F1
#
_cell.length_a   1.000
_cell.length_b   1.000
_cell.length_c   1.000
_cell.angle_alpha   90.00
_cell.angle_beta   90.00
_cell.angle_gamma   90.00
#
_symmetry.space_group_name_H-M   'P 1'
#
loop_
_entity.id
_entity.type
_entity.pdbx_description
1 polymer ?
#
loop_
_entity_poly.entity_id
_entity_poly.type
_entity_poly.pdbx_seq_one_letter_code
_entity_poly.pdbx_strand_id
1 'polypeptide(L)'
;MDPRDLKSASTYVNNQLASRGLLRGNPIPFHKPGDDDGTPAKIINLVHELIARRDREGEQREDLALTIRTLRTTEVRQNETIEQLKEKNRELERRNAILDSQARSFNSTLRTVEASANALRHEAARLKTLLAQVRTQCANDIRKRDIQIQKMKERLTDSSRRGRAPMAHISVIGVPKGSVSGGDEDGATTTAAGNSLGADTADFLTTLSQGLADENDNLIALIRQTLSTLKTIQGLPDNGGLHAPEEDVEDVEDVENPVIAPPASFDALSDDLEGVLYSLKELLNQPNYVPLEELAERDAEIARLVAKNETLEEEWRKAIELVDGWNKTLARNLDKGKAKESKAAAKERKRGQRALADIVNRKDNIAAPPEEDNETEDKLVGKEAETECVNDSRDEDMDDIQLLVVEALNPVEPTRRRSLRNKEKQPKQTPSPKSIVKKKRKSTRKSRGLSSRELESLAS
;
A
#
# COMPACT_ATOMS: atom_id res chain seq x y z
N MET A 1 33.29 -70.72 49.78
CA MET A 1 32.41 -70.70 48.60
C MET A 1 32.38 -72.09 48.01
N ASP A 2 31.21 -72.70 47.87
CA ASP A 2 31.11 -74.07 47.38
C ASP A 2 31.54 -74.17 45.91
N PRO A 3 32.40 -75.14 45.54
CA PRO A 3 32.91 -75.27 44.17
C PRO A 3 31.82 -75.68 43.15
N ARG A 4 30.67 -76.17 43.61
CA ARG A 4 29.50 -76.46 42.78
C ARG A 4 28.72 -75.20 42.40
N ASP A 5 28.67 -74.22 43.30
CA ASP A 5 28.01 -72.94 43.06
C ASP A 5 28.79 -72.09 42.05
N LEU A 6 30.13 -72.07 42.17
CA LEU A 6 31.02 -71.41 41.22
C LEU A 6 30.96 -72.00 39.81
N LYS A 7 30.81 -73.33 39.67
CA LYS A 7 30.64 -73.99 38.36
C LYS A 7 29.31 -73.61 37.70
N SER A 8 28.23 -73.60 38.47
CA SER A 8 26.91 -73.17 37.99
C SER A 8 26.91 -71.70 37.55
N ALA A 9 27.50 -70.81 38.34
CA ALA A 9 27.69 -69.41 37.99
C ALA A 9 28.56 -69.22 36.73
N SER A 10 29.63 -70.00 36.59
CA SER A 10 30.49 -70.00 35.39
C SER A 10 29.70 -70.40 34.13
N THR A 11 28.83 -71.41 34.21
CA THR A 11 27.96 -71.82 33.09
C THR A 11 26.94 -70.73 32.75
N TYR A 12 26.32 -70.11 33.77
CA TYR A 12 25.38 -69.02 33.58
C TYR A 12 26.01 -67.82 32.86
N VAL A 13 27.20 -67.40 33.30
CA VAL A 13 27.94 -66.30 32.65
C VAL A 13 28.30 -66.66 31.21
N ASN A 14 28.78 -67.88 30.94
CA ASN A 14 29.08 -68.31 29.57
C ASN A 14 27.83 -68.28 28.66
N ASN A 15 26.67 -68.72 29.16
CA ASN A 15 25.41 -68.64 28.41
C ASN A 15 25.02 -67.18 28.13
N GLN A 16 25.22 -66.29 29.10
CA GLN A 16 24.94 -64.86 28.92
C GLN A 16 25.87 -64.22 27.89
N LEU A 17 27.16 -64.52 27.92
CA LEU A 17 28.15 -64.01 26.96
C LEU A 17 27.90 -64.53 25.55
N ALA A 18 27.56 -65.82 25.42
CA ALA A 18 27.19 -66.44 24.15
C ALA A 18 25.93 -65.79 23.56
N SER A 19 24.88 -65.58 24.36
CA SER A 19 23.64 -64.92 23.91
C SER A 19 23.85 -63.48 23.43
N ARG A 20 24.90 -62.81 23.92
CA ARG A 20 25.27 -61.44 23.54
C ARG A 20 26.32 -61.37 22.42
N GLY A 21 26.73 -62.54 21.88
CA GLY A 21 27.69 -62.68 20.78
C GLY A 21 29.14 -62.39 21.16
N LEU A 22 29.46 -62.33 22.46
CA LEU A 22 30.78 -62.00 23.00
C LEU A 22 31.64 -63.25 23.22
N LEU A 23 31.03 -64.43 23.21
CA LEU A 23 31.73 -65.71 23.28
C LEU A 23 31.58 -66.43 21.94
N ARG A 24 32.69 -66.60 21.21
CA ARG A 24 32.74 -67.36 19.96
C ARG A 24 33.46 -68.69 20.22
N GLY A 25 32.75 -69.68 20.76
CA GLY A 25 33.26 -71.04 20.97
C GLY A 25 33.35 -71.49 22.43
N ASN A 26 34.48 -72.11 22.80
CA ASN A 26 34.63 -72.88 24.04
C ASN A 26 34.30 -72.09 25.32
N PRO A 27 33.55 -72.68 26.27
CA PRO A 27 33.23 -72.05 27.55
C PRO A 27 34.48 -71.66 28.34
N ILE A 28 34.50 -70.46 28.91
CA ILE A 28 35.60 -70.01 29.76
C ILE A 28 35.37 -70.56 31.19
N PRO A 29 36.33 -71.32 31.77
CA PRO A 29 36.18 -71.87 33.11
C PRO A 29 36.47 -70.82 34.20
N PHE A 30 35.51 -69.93 34.46
CA PHE A 30 35.64 -68.85 35.47
C PHE A 30 35.83 -69.35 36.90
N HIS A 31 35.46 -70.61 37.17
CA HIS A 31 35.54 -71.23 38.50
C HIS A 31 36.97 -71.65 38.90
N LYS A 32 37.91 -71.72 37.94
CA LYS A 32 39.32 -72.05 38.15
C LYS A 32 40.22 -71.34 37.12
N PRO A 33 40.47 -70.04 37.28
CA PRO A 33 41.20 -69.26 36.28
C PRO A 33 42.70 -69.60 36.15
N GLY A 34 43.28 -70.40 37.07
CA GLY A 34 44.70 -70.78 37.05
C GLY A 34 45.00 -72.23 36.65
N ASP A 35 44.00 -73.01 36.22
CA ASP A 35 44.16 -74.42 35.80
C ASP A 35 44.62 -74.53 34.32
N ASP A 36 44.41 -73.47 33.54
CA ASP A 36 44.84 -73.31 32.15
C ASP A 36 45.45 -71.91 32.00
N ASP A 37 46.74 -71.84 31.66
CA ASP A 37 47.49 -70.58 31.53
C ASP A 37 46.85 -69.60 30.51
N GLY A 38 46.02 -70.11 29.58
CA GLY A 38 45.28 -69.29 28.61
C GLY A 38 43.95 -68.71 29.11
N THR A 39 43.43 -69.17 30.26
CA THR A 39 42.12 -68.72 30.79
C THR A 39 42.13 -67.24 31.23
N PRO A 40 43.15 -66.73 31.96
CA PRO A 40 43.22 -65.32 32.32
C PRO A 40 43.27 -64.39 31.11
N ALA A 41 44.02 -64.78 30.07
CA ALA A 41 44.10 -64.01 28.82
C ALA A 41 42.76 -63.93 28.08
N LYS A 42 42.00 -65.03 28.03
CA LYS A 42 40.64 -65.06 27.45
C LYS A 42 39.68 -64.13 28.22
N ILE A 43 39.77 -64.11 29.55
CA ILE A 43 38.96 -63.22 30.40
C ILE A 43 39.33 -61.75 30.16
N ILE A 44 40.62 -61.43 30.08
CA ILE A 44 41.09 -60.06 29.82
C ILE A 44 40.64 -59.58 28.44
N ASN A 45 40.77 -60.40 27.40
CA ASN A 45 40.29 -60.05 26.05
C ASN A 45 38.78 -59.82 26.02
N LEU A 46 38.01 -60.65 26.73
CA LEU A 46 36.56 -60.46 26.85
C LEU A 46 36.21 -59.13 27.53
N VAL A 47 36.90 -58.80 28.63
CA VAL A 47 36.70 -57.52 29.33
C VAL A 47 37.09 -56.35 28.42
N HIS A 48 38.18 -56.46 27.66
CA HIS A 48 38.57 -55.45 26.69
C HIS A 48 37.52 -55.27 25.59
N GLU A 49 36.98 -56.36 25.03
CA GLU A 49 35.90 -56.30 24.04
C GLU A 49 34.62 -55.68 24.60
N LEU A 50 34.28 -55.99 25.85
CA LEU A 50 33.13 -55.40 26.56
C LEU A 50 33.30 -53.90 26.78
N ILE A 51 34.49 -53.47 27.20
CA ILE A 51 34.82 -52.05 27.39
C ILE A 51 34.78 -51.34 26.03
N ALA A 52 35.46 -51.86 25.02
CA ALA A 52 35.49 -51.26 23.68
C ALA A 52 34.10 -51.22 23.02
N ARG A 53 33.24 -52.22 23.28
CA ARG A 53 31.85 -52.22 22.82
C ARG A 53 31.03 -51.18 23.58
N ARG A 54 31.17 -51.09 24.90
CA ARG A 54 30.49 -50.09 25.73
C ARG A 54 30.88 -48.67 25.31
N ASP A 55 32.16 -48.43 25.04
CA ASP A 55 32.65 -47.13 24.60
C ASP A 55 32.06 -46.76 23.23
N ARG A 56 32.08 -47.69 22.27
CA ARG A 56 31.41 -47.50 20.96
C ARG A 56 29.90 -47.26 21.08
N GLU A 57 29.21 -48.02 21.93
CA GLU A 57 27.78 -47.81 22.18
C GLU A 57 27.52 -46.47 22.89
N GLY A 58 28.46 -46.00 23.73
CA GLY A 58 28.44 -44.68 24.36
C GLY A 58 28.54 -43.55 23.32
N GLU A 59 29.57 -43.60 22.47
CA GLU A 59 29.76 -42.66 21.36
C GLU A 59 28.53 -42.62 20.43
N GLN A 60 28.00 -43.78 20.04
CA GLN A 60 26.79 -43.85 19.20
C GLN A 60 25.56 -43.21 19.87
N ARG A 61 25.39 -43.42 21.19
CA ARG A 61 24.28 -42.79 21.93
C ARG A 61 24.46 -41.28 22.03
N GLU A 62 25.69 -40.81 22.22
CA GLU A 62 26.01 -39.39 22.24
C GLU A 62 25.76 -38.74 20.88
N ASP A 63 26.20 -39.35 19.78
CA ASP A 63 25.95 -38.89 18.41
C ASP A 63 24.46 -38.82 18.07
N LEU A 64 23.69 -39.85 18.45
CA LEU A 64 22.24 -39.85 18.30
C LEU A 64 21.59 -38.76 19.15
N ALA A 65 22.02 -38.58 20.40
CA ALA A 65 21.51 -37.53 21.27
C ALA A 65 21.82 -36.12 20.72
N LEU A 66 23.01 -35.91 20.15
CA LEU A 66 23.37 -34.67 19.46
C LEU A 66 22.47 -34.44 18.25
N THR A 67 22.28 -35.47 17.42
CA THR A 67 21.40 -35.39 16.23
C THR A 67 19.95 -35.08 16.61
N ILE A 68 19.43 -35.69 17.67
CA ILE A 68 18.06 -35.39 18.16
C ILE A 68 17.97 -33.94 18.64
N ARG A 69 18.98 -33.44 19.36
CA ARG A 69 19.00 -32.04 19.80
C ARG A 69 19.06 -31.09 18.61
N THR A 70 19.92 -31.34 17.62
CA THR A 70 19.99 -30.49 16.43
C THR A 70 18.68 -30.52 15.66
N LEU A 71 18.08 -31.69 15.43
CA LEU A 71 16.78 -31.84 14.78
C LEU A 71 15.68 -31.07 15.52
N ARG A 72 15.61 -31.17 16.84
CA ARG A 72 14.66 -30.38 17.65
C ARG A 72 14.88 -28.88 17.51
N THR A 73 16.13 -28.42 17.55
CA THR A 73 16.41 -26.98 17.35
C THR A 73 16.05 -26.51 15.94
N THR A 74 16.23 -27.34 14.92
CA THR A 74 15.85 -26.99 13.55
C THR A 74 14.33 -27.03 13.37
N GLU A 75 13.64 -27.97 14.00
CA GLU A 75 12.18 -28.08 13.98
C GLU A 75 11.54 -26.85 14.62
N VAL A 76 12.02 -26.41 15.79
CA VAL A 76 11.54 -25.19 16.45
C VAL A 76 11.73 -23.97 15.53
N ARG A 77 12.91 -23.79 14.94
CA ARG A 77 13.16 -22.70 13.98
C ARG A 77 12.28 -22.77 12.74
N GLN A 78 12.03 -23.97 12.22
CA GLN A 78 11.12 -24.17 11.08
C GLN A 78 9.68 -23.82 11.46
N ASN A 79 9.21 -24.21 12.66
CA ASN A 79 7.89 -23.85 13.14
C ASN A 79 7.74 -22.34 13.34
N GLU A 80 8.74 -21.66 13.87
CA GLU A 80 8.76 -20.19 13.98
C GLU A 80 8.63 -19.50 12.61
N THR A 81 9.39 -19.96 11.60
CA THR A 81 9.30 -19.39 10.25
C THR A 81 7.95 -19.69 9.59
N ILE A 82 7.39 -20.88 9.81
CA ILE A 82 6.04 -21.24 9.35
C ILE A 82 4.98 -20.30 9.97
N GLU A 83 5.04 -20.04 11.28
CA GLU A 83 4.07 -19.14 11.92
C GLU A 83 4.23 -17.70 11.43
N GLN A 84 5.47 -17.20 11.26
CA GLN A 84 5.70 -15.88 10.65
C GLN A 84 5.14 -15.79 9.22
N LEU A 85 5.31 -16.84 8.41
CA LEU A 85 4.77 -16.88 7.06
C LEU A 85 3.25 -16.95 7.05
N LYS A 86 2.63 -17.69 7.96
CA LYS A 86 1.17 -17.72 8.13
C LYS A 86 0.63 -16.36 8.53
N GLU A 87 1.27 -15.67 9.47
CA GLU A 87 0.86 -14.31 9.88
C GLU A 87 0.94 -13.33 8.72
N LYS A 88 2.04 -13.35 7.96
CA LYS A 88 2.21 -12.53 6.75
C LYS A 88 1.16 -12.87 5.69
N ASN A 89 0.80 -14.14 5.51
CA ASN A 89 -0.20 -14.55 4.54
C ASN A 89 -1.60 -14.03 4.94
N ARG A 90 -2.00 -14.19 6.21
CA ARG A 90 -3.26 -13.63 6.74
C ARG A 90 -3.32 -12.11 6.55
N GLU A 91 -2.21 -11.41 6.78
CA GLU A 91 -2.13 -9.97 6.59
C GLU A 91 -2.26 -9.56 5.12
N LEU A 92 -1.60 -10.30 4.21
CA LEU A 92 -1.75 -10.08 2.77
C LEU A 92 -3.17 -10.37 2.28
N GLU A 93 -3.81 -11.42 2.78
CA GLU A 93 -5.22 -11.75 2.50
C GLU A 93 -6.15 -10.61 2.95
N ARG A 94 -5.95 -10.05 4.15
CA ARG A 94 -6.72 -8.87 4.62
C ARG A 94 -6.51 -7.66 3.74
N ARG A 95 -5.26 -7.33 3.39
CA ARG A 95 -4.95 -6.21 2.48
C ARG A 95 -5.59 -6.39 1.11
N ASN A 96 -5.56 -7.60 0.58
CA ASN A 96 -6.16 -7.92 -0.70
C ASN A 96 -7.69 -7.73 -0.65
N ALA A 97 -8.36 -8.19 0.41
CA ALA A 97 -9.79 -7.97 0.61
C ALA A 97 -10.16 -6.46 0.68
N ILE A 98 -9.34 -5.65 1.34
CA ILE A 98 -9.53 -4.19 1.38
C ILE A 98 -9.38 -3.60 -0.02
N LEU A 99 -8.30 -3.93 -0.74
CA LEU A 99 -8.06 -3.43 -2.09
C LEU A 99 -9.15 -3.85 -3.08
N ASP A 100 -9.65 -5.08 -2.97
CA ASP A 100 -10.78 -5.57 -3.76
C ASP A 100 -12.05 -4.78 -3.46
N SER A 101 -12.33 -4.46 -2.19
CA SER A 101 -13.47 -3.64 -1.82
C SER A 101 -13.36 -2.21 -2.38
N GLN A 102 -12.17 -1.61 -2.35
CA GLN A 102 -11.88 -0.29 -2.92
C GLN A 102 -11.98 -0.30 -4.44
N ALA A 103 -11.48 -1.34 -5.11
CA ALA A 103 -11.62 -1.49 -6.55
C ALA A 103 -13.10 -1.59 -6.96
N ARG A 104 -13.94 -2.28 -6.17
CA ARG A 104 -15.39 -2.34 -6.41
C ARG A 104 -16.05 -0.98 -6.22
N SER A 105 -15.70 -0.23 -5.16
CA SER A 105 -16.26 1.11 -4.94
C SER A 105 -15.84 2.09 -6.04
N PHE A 106 -14.56 2.13 -6.43
CA PHE A 106 -14.08 2.96 -7.52
C PHE A 106 -14.69 2.60 -8.88
N ASN A 107 -14.91 1.31 -9.17
CA ASN A 107 -15.62 0.92 -10.38
C ASN A 107 -17.09 1.39 -10.37
N SER A 108 -17.74 1.39 -9.21
CA SER A 108 -19.10 1.91 -9.07
C SER A 108 -19.14 3.41 -9.31
N THR A 109 -18.23 4.18 -8.70
CA THR A 109 -18.15 5.64 -8.90
C THR A 109 -17.80 5.99 -10.34
N LEU A 110 -16.88 5.24 -10.96
CA LEU A 110 -16.51 5.42 -12.36
C LEU A 110 -17.72 5.23 -13.29
N ARG A 111 -18.53 4.19 -13.08
CA ARG A 111 -19.77 3.98 -13.86
C ARG A 111 -20.77 5.12 -13.69
N THR A 112 -20.94 5.62 -12.47
CA THR A 112 -21.84 6.75 -12.21
C THR A 112 -21.35 8.02 -12.90
N VAL A 113 -20.05 8.32 -12.84
CA VAL A 113 -19.43 9.47 -13.51
C VAL A 113 -19.49 9.32 -15.03
N GLU A 114 -19.27 8.12 -15.57
CA GLU A 114 -19.42 7.86 -17.00
C GLU A 114 -20.86 8.07 -17.48
N ALA A 115 -21.85 7.60 -16.70
CA ALA A 115 -23.26 7.80 -17.00
C ALA A 115 -23.63 9.29 -17.01
N SER A 116 -23.19 10.07 -16.01
CA SER A 116 -23.45 11.50 -15.94
C SER A 116 -22.75 12.28 -17.06
N ALA A 117 -21.50 11.91 -17.39
CA ALA A 117 -20.77 12.51 -18.51
C ALA A 117 -21.47 12.23 -19.85
N ASN A 118 -22.04 11.04 -20.04
CA ASN A 118 -22.80 10.71 -21.23
C ASN A 118 -24.13 11.47 -21.30
N ALA A 119 -24.84 11.63 -20.18
CA ALA A 119 -26.04 12.45 -20.11
C ALA A 119 -25.76 13.91 -20.52
N LEU A 120 -24.71 14.52 -19.94
CA LEU A 120 -24.27 15.87 -20.29
C LEU A 120 -23.87 16.00 -21.76
N ARG A 121 -23.22 14.98 -22.35
CA ARG A 121 -22.92 14.96 -23.79
C ARG A 121 -24.18 14.93 -24.65
N HIS A 122 -25.20 14.16 -24.25
CA HIS A 122 -26.48 14.13 -24.94
C HIS A 122 -27.23 15.46 -24.86
N GLU A 123 -27.23 16.11 -23.69
CA GLU A 123 -27.80 17.45 -23.51
C GLU A 123 -27.06 18.50 -24.35
N ALA A 124 -25.72 18.50 -24.32
CA ALA A 124 -24.92 19.39 -25.15
C ALA A 124 -25.20 19.20 -26.65
N ALA A 125 -25.38 17.95 -27.11
CA ALA A 125 -25.75 17.66 -28.49
C ALA A 125 -27.15 18.20 -28.83
N ARG A 126 -28.13 18.04 -27.93
CA ARG A 126 -29.49 18.57 -28.09
C ARG A 126 -29.51 20.10 -28.09
N LEU A 127 -28.76 20.76 -27.23
CA LEU A 127 -28.65 22.22 -27.21
C LEU A 127 -28.00 22.74 -28.49
N LYS A 128 -26.99 22.03 -29.01
CA LYS A 128 -26.36 22.37 -30.29
C LYS A 128 -27.32 22.29 -31.47
N THR A 129 -28.20 21.27 -31.52
CA THR A 129 -29.21 21.17 -32.57
C THR A 129 -30.30 22.24 -32.41
N LEU A 130 -30.76 22.50 -31.19
CA LEU A 130 -31.72 23.57 -30.91
C LEU A 130 -31.17 24.95 -31.33
N LEU A 131 -29.92 25.24 -31.00
CA LEU A 131 -29.26 26.49 -31.40
C LEU A 131 -29.18 26.63 -32.93
N ALA A 132 -28.89 25.54 -33.65
CA ALA A 132 -28.90 25.54 -35.10
C ALA A 132 -30.31 25.84 -35.67
N GLN A 133 -31.36 25.24 -35.09
CA GLN A 133 -32.75 25.50 -35.47
C GLN A 133 -33.14 26.97 -35.23
N VAL A 134 -32.83 27.53 -34.06
CA VAL A 134 -33.10 28.94 -33.73
C VAL A 134 -32.38 29.88 -34.69
N ARG A 135 -31.12 29.60 -35.03
CA ARG A 135 -30.37 30.39 -36.04
C ARG A 135 -31.04 30.34 -37.40
N THR A 136 -31.47 29.16 -37.86
CA THR A 136 -32.17 29.01 -39.14
C THR A 136 -33.54 29.73 -39.13
N GLN A 137 -34.29 29.62 -38.03
CA GLN A 137 -35.57 30.31 -37.86
C GLN A 137 -35.41 31.83 -37.90
N CYS A 138 -34.46 32.37 -37.11
CA CYS A 138 -34.15 33.79 -37.10
C CYS A 138 -33.74 34.30 -38.49
N ALA A 139 -32.89 33.56 -39.22
CA ALA A 139 -32.51 33.90 -40.58
C ALA A 139 -33.71 33.92 -41.55
N ASN A 140 -34.67 33.00 -41.39
CA ASN A 140 -35.89 32.98 -42.20
C ASN A 140 -36.82 34.14 -41.86
N ASP A 141 -36.95 34.51 -40.58
CA ASP A 141 -37.79 35.63 -40.16
C ASP A 141 -37.23 36.98 -40.61
N ILE A 142 -35.90 37.13 -40.62
CA ILE A 142 -35.23 38.29 -41.23
C ILE A 142 -35.59 38.37 -42.72
N ARG A 143 -35.44 37.28 -43.49
CA ARG A 143 -35.80 37.25 -44.92
C ARG A 143 -37.27 37.60 -45.17
N LYS A 144 -38.20 37.09 -44.35
CA LYS A 144 -39.63 37.42 -44.46
C LYS A 144 -39.87 38.90 -44.20
N ARG A 145 -39.26 39.47 -43.16
CA ARG A 145 -39.32 40.91 -42.86
C ARG A 145 -38.74 41.74 -44.00
N ASP A 146 -37.60 41.35 -44.55
CA ASP A 146 -36.99 42.03 -45.70
C ASP A 146 -37.91 42.03 -46.92
N ILE A 147 -38.57 40.91 -47.23
CA ILE A 147 -39.55 40.82 -48.32
C ILE A 147 -40.75 41.75 -48.05
N GLN A 148 -41.26 41.80 -46.83
CA GLN A 148 -42.38 42.67 -46.48
C GLN A 148 -42.00 44.15 -46.58
N ILE A 149 -40.81 44.52 -46.10
CA ILE A 149 -40.25 45.86 -46.22
C ILE A 149 -40.11 46.22 -47.71
N GLN A 150 -39.62 45.30 -48.54
CA GLN A 150 -39.48 45.52 -49.98
C GLN A 150 -40.84 45.77 -50.65
N LYS A 151 -41.85 44.95 -50.34
CA LYS A 151 -43.23 45.16 -50.83
C LYS A 151 -43.81 46.52 -50.40
N MET A 152 -43.56 46.94 -49.15
CA MET A 152 -44.02 48.25 -48.67
C MET A 152 -43.29 49.40 -49.38
N LYS A 153 -41.98 49.27 -49.61
CA LYS A 153 -41.19 50.23 -50.39
C LYS A 153 -41.72 50.36 -51.81
N GLU A 154 -41.99 49.25 -52.50
CA GLU A 154 -42.57 49.24 -53.85
C GLU A 154 -43.90 50.02 -53.90
N ARG A 155 -44.82 49.77 -52.95
CA ARG A 155 -46.09 50.50 -52.85
C ARG A 155 -45.90 52.00 -52.66
N LEU A 156 -44.98 52.41 -51.79
CA LEU A 156 -44.66 53.84 -51.58
C LEU A 156 -44.08 54.47 -52.84
N THR A 157 -43.22 53.76 -53.57
CA THR A 157 -42.65 54.26 -54.83
C THR A 157 -43.65 54.32 -55.98
N ASP A 158 -44.58 53.35 -56.08
CA ASP A 158 -45.68 53.37 -57.05
C ASP A 158 -46.67 54.49 -56.76
N SER A 159 -46.98 54.74 -55.48
CA SER A 159 -47.77 55.88 -55.04
C SER A 159 -47.08 57.23 -55.33
N SER A 160 -45.75 57.26 -55.42
CA SER A 160 -44.97 58.47 -55.74
C SER A 160 -44.83 58.71 -57.24
N ARG A 161 -44.94 57.68 -58.10
CA ARG A 161 -44.77 57.79 -59.56
C ARG A 161 -46.06 58.13 -60.31
N ARG A 162 -47.23 57.88 -59.72
CA ARG A 162 -48.52 58.40 -60.22
C ARG A 162 -48.79 59.74 -59.54
N GLY A 163 -48.48 60.83 -60.25
CA GLY A 163 -48.61 62.20 -59.74
C GLY A 163 -50.00 62.51 -59.15
N ARG A 164 -49.98 63.33 -58.08
CA ARG A 164 -51.11 64.02 -57.42
C ARG A 164 -52.49 63.34 -57.56
N ALA A 165 -52.82 62.49 -56.59
CA ALA A 165 -54.19 62.35 -56.12
C ALA A 165 -54.30 63.04 -54.74
N PRO A 166 -55.43 63.67 -54.40
CA PRO A 166 -55.53 64.55 -53.24
C PRO A 166 -55.28 63.74 -51.97
N MET A 167 -54.65 64.40 -50.99
CA MET A 167 -54.53 63.93 -49.61
C MET A 167 -55.83 63.24 -49.17
N ALA A 168 -55.83 61.91 -49.19
CA ALA A 168 -56.81 61.14 -48.47
C ALA A 168 -56.46 61.38 -47.00
N HIS A 169 -57.22 62.30 -46.40
CA HIS A 169 -57.43 62.43 -44.97
C HIS A 169 -57.04 61.14 -44.25
N ILE A 170 -56.02 61.24 -43.39
CA ILE A 170 -55.83 60.25 -42.34
C ILE A 170 -57.05 60.44 -41.43
N SER A 171 -58.12 59.72 -41.73
CA SER A 171 -59.12 59.44 -40.71
C SER A 171 -58.40 58.56 -39.71
N VAL A 172 -58.14 59.11 -38.53
CA VAL A 172 -57.94 58.31 -37.34
C VAL A 172 -59.11 57.34 -37.32
N ILE A 173 -58.83 56.06 -37.58
CA ILE A 173 -59.78 54.98 -37.35
C ILE A 173 -60.00 55.00 -35.85
N GLY A 174 -61.03 55.74 -35.44
CA GLY A 174 -61.76 55.48 -34.22
C GLY A 174 -62.14 54.01 -34.27
N VAL A 175 -61.72 53.30 -33.23
CA VAL A 175 -62.18 51.99 -32.82
C VAL A 175 -63.63 51.78 -33.30
N PRO A 176 -63.95 50.70 -34.06
CA PRO A 176 -65.34 50.40 -34.33
C PRO A 176 -65.99 50.07 -32.99
N LYS A 177 -66.72 51.05 -32.43
CA LYS A 177 -67.86 50.76 -31.57
C LYS A 177 -68.83 49.97 -32.45
N GLY A 178 -68.81 48.66 -32.29
CA GLY A 178 -69.84 47.79 -32.79
C GLY A 178 -71.19 48.33 -32.34
N SER A 179 -72.06 48.51 -33.31
CA SER A 179 -73.49 48.74 -33.12
C SER A 179 -74.06 47.54 -32.36
N VAL A 180 -74.31 47.72 -31.06
CA VAL A 180 -75.25 46.90 -30.31
C VAL A 180 -76.62 47.46 -30.62
N SER A 181 -77.28 46.87 -31.62
CA SER A 181 -78.72 46.90 -31.72
C SER A 181 -79.26 45.79 -30.82
N GLY A 182 -79.96 46.20 -29.76
CA GLY A 182 -80.94 45.37 -29.08
C GLY A 182 -80.38 44.40 -28.05
N GLY A 183 -80.60 44.73 -26.78
CA GLY A 183 -80.37 43.84 -25.67
C GLY A 183 -80.34 44.66 -24.39
N ASP A 184 -81.49 44.68 -23.72
CA ASP A 184 -81.61 45.05 -22.31
C ASP A 184 -80.41 44.57 -21.52
N GLU A 185 -79.87 45.44 -20.66
CA GLU A 185 -79.52 45.17 -19.26
C GLU A 185 -78.59 46.28 -18.77
N ASP A 186 -79.20 47.18 -18.02
CA ASP A 186 -78.84 47.59 -16.67
C ASP A 186 -77.37 47.82 -16.27
N GLY A 187 -77.17 48.86 -15.48
CA GLY A 187 -75.87 49.44 -15.15
C GLY A 187 -74.91 48.50 -14.42
N ALA A 188 -73.75 48.21 -15.03
CA ALA A 188 -72.64 47.51 -14.37
C ALA A 188 -71.24 47.91 -14.87
N THR A 189 -71.06 49.04 -15.57
CA THR A 189 -69.81 49.33 -16.28
C THR A 189 -68.77 50.16 -15.51
N THR A 190 -69.03 50.54 -14.26
CA THR A 190 -68.03 51.21 -13.40
C THR A 190 -67.27 50.26 -12.47
N THR A 191 -67.72 49.01 -12.30
CA THR A 191 -67.02 47.98 -11.49
C THR A 191 -66.03 47.16 -12.31
N ALA A 192 -66.20 47.05 -13.64
CA ALA A 192 -65.31 46.26 -14.49
C ALA A 192 -63.88 46.81 -14.62
N ALA A 193 -63.70 48.14 -14.62
CA ALA A 193 -62.36 48.77 -14.66
C ALA A 193 -61.63 48.71 -13.31
N GLY A 194 -62.37 48.81 -12.19
CA GLY A 194 -61.82 48.61 -10.85
C GLY A 194 -61.44 47.15 -10.58
N ASN A 195 -62.22 46.22 -11.12
CA ASN A 195 -61.91 44.79 -11.09
C ASN A 195 -60.71 44.44 -12.00
N SER A 196 -60.52 45.12 -13.13
CA SER A 196 -59.33 44.94 -13.99
C SER A 196 -58.05 45.39 -13.30
N LEU A 197 -58.03 46.56 -12.67
CA LEU A 197 -56.84 47.03 -11.96
C LEU A 197 -56.56 46.18 -10.70
N GLY A 198 -57.61 45.76 -10.00
CA GLY A 198 -57.50 44.84 -8.86
C GLY A 198 -56.98 43.47 -9.28
N ALA A 199 -57.45 42.93 -10.40
CA ALA A 199 -56.96 41.69 -11.00
C ALA A 199 -55.51 41.83 -11.46
N ASP A 200 -55.16 42.90 -12.19
CA ASP A 200 -53.78 43.15 -12.64
C ASP A 200 -52.80 43.31 -11.46
N THR A 201 -53.25 43.93 -10.36
CA THR A 201 -52.44 44.08 -9.13
C THR A 201 -52.30 42.76 -8.39
N ALA A 202 -53.37 41.96 -8.31
CA ALA A 202 -53.33 40.62 -7.73
C ALA A 202 -52.42 39.68 -8.55
N ASP A 203 -52.49 39.74 -9.88
CA ASP A 203 -51.64 38.97 -10.79
C ASP A 203 -50.16 39.40 -10.66
N PHE A 204 -49.90 40.70 -10.56
CA PHE A 204 -48.55 41.22 -10.31
C PHE A 204 -48.00 40.78 -8.95
N LEU A 205 -48.78 40.90 -7.88
CA LEU A 205 -48.38 40.46 -6.54
C LEU A 205 -48.17 38.95 -6.47
N THR A 206 -49.02 38.17 -7.15
CA THR A 206 -48.86 36.72 -7.23
C THR A 206 -47.56 36.37 -7.96
N THR A 207 -47.31 36.98 -9.12
CA THR A 207 -46.09 36.76 -9.90
C THR A 207 -44.84 37.19 -9.11
N LEU A 208 -44.91 38.31 -8.38
CA LEU A 208 -43.81 38.78 -7.53
C LEU A 208 -43.58 37.85 -6.33
N SER A 209 -44.66 37.42 -5.66
CA SER A 209 -44.56 36.49 -4.53
C SER A 209 -43.99 35.14 -4.94
N GLN A 210 -44.36 34.66 -6.13
CA GLN A 210 -43.82 33.44 -6.70
C GLN A 210 -42.36 33.61 -7.11
N GLY A 211 -41.99 34.74 -7.72
CA GLY A 211 -40.60 35.06 -8.02
C GLY A 211 -39.71 35.13 -6.78
N LEU A 212 -40.20 35.74 -5.69
CA LEU A 212 -39.49 35.79 -4.41
C LEU A 212 -39.40 34.41 -3.74
N ALA A 213 -40.43 33.57 -3.86
CA ALA A 213 -40.41 32.19 -3.35
C ALA A 213 -39.40 31.33 -4.11
N ASP A 214 -39.42 31.39 -5.45
CA ASP A 214 -38.49 30.65 -6.31
C ASP A 214 -37.04 31.08 -6.08
N GLU A 215 -36.79 32.38 -5.87
CA GLU A 215 -35.46 32.90 -5.56
C GLU A 215 -34.98 32.46 -4.17
N ASN A 216 -35.87 32.49 -3.16
CA ASN A 216 -35.55 31.97 -1.82
C ASN A 216 -35.25 30.47 -1.84
N ASP A 217 -36.00 29.66 -2.58
CA ASP A 217 -35.73 28.23 -2.74
C ASP A 217 -34.38 27.97 -3.43
N ASN A 218 -34.04 28.78 -4.44
CA ASN A 218 -32.75 28.70 -5.11
C ASN A 218 -31.59 29.09 -4.15
N LEU A 219 -31.78 30.11 -3.31
CA LEU A 219 -30.80 30.49 -2.28
C LEU A 219 -30.62 29.39 -1.24
N ILE A 220 -31.71 28.78 -0.76
CA ILE A 220 -31.65 27.65 0.19
C ILE A 220 -30.91 26.47 -0.45
N ALA A 221 -31.20 26.15 -1.70
CA ALA A 221 -30.53 25.08 -2.44
C ALA A 221 -29.02 25.35 -2.57
N LEU A 222 -28.64 26.58 -2.89
CA LEU A 222 -27.24 26.97 -3.02
C LEU A 222 -26.50 26.90 -1.67
N ILE A 223 -27.11 27.40 -0.59
CA ILE A 223 -26.52 27.31 0.75
C ILE A 223 -26.35 25.84 1.16
N ARG A 224 -27.37 24.99 0.97
CA ARG A 224 -27.27 23.55 1.24
C ARG A 224 -26.16 22.89 0.44
N GLN A 225 -26.01 23.24 -0.84
CA GLN A 225 -24.90 22.77 -1.67
C GLN A 225 -23.55 23.22 -1.12
N THR A 226 -23.41 24.48 -0.71
CA THR A 226 -22.16 24.98 -0.12
C THR A 226 -21.82 24.27 1.19
N LEU A 227 -22.83 24.02 2.03
CA LEU A 227 -22.70 23.33 3.32
C LEU A 227 -22.27 21.88 3.10
N SER A 228 -22.88 21.16 2.16
CA SER A 228 -22.45 19.82 1.74
C SER A 228 -21.00 19.85 1.24
N THR A 229 -20.61 20.79 0.36
CA THR A 229 -19.21 20.87 -0.09
C THR A 229 -18.23 21.15 1.05
N LEU A 230 -18.57 22.02 2.00
CA LEU A 230 -17.72 22.30 3.17
C LEU A 230 -17.61 21.07 4.09
N LYS A 231 -18.72 20.35 4.34
CA LYS A 231 -18.72 19.09 5.10
C LYS A 231 -17.85 18.04 4.41
N THR A 232 -17.92 17.90 3.08
CA THR A 232 -17.06 16.97 2.33
C THR A 232 -15.58 17.34 2.38
N ILE A 233 -15.22 18.63 2.33
CA ILE A 233 -13.83 19.09 2.44
C ILE A 233 -13.26 18.81 3.84
N GLN A 234 -14.09 18.91 4.88
CA GLN A 234 -13.70 18.62 6.26
C GLN A 234 -13.76 17.11 6.61
N GLY A 235 -14.30 16.28 5.73
CA GLY A 235 -14.50 14.85 6.00
C GLY A 235 -15.60 14.53 7.01
N LEU A 236 -16.51 15.48 7.28
CA LEU A 236 -17.71 15.21 8.09
C LEU A 236 -18.75 14.46 7.24
N PRO A 237 -19.49 13.50 7.84
CA PRO A 237 -20.59 12.84 7.15
C PRO A 237 -21.63 13.89 6.74
N ASP A 238 -22.05 13.83 5.47
CA ASP A 238 -23.18 14.59 4.98
C ASP A 238 -24.43 13.94 5.56
N ASN A 239 -24.77 14.26 6.81
CA ASN A 239 -26.05 13.90 7.41
C ASN A 239 -27.12 14.71 6.67
N GLY A 240 -27.46 14.23 5.47
CA GLY A 240 -28.49 14.80 4.63
C GLY A 240 -29.82 14.75 5.37
N GLY A 241 -30.22 15.89 5.91
CA GLY A 241 -31.62 16.29 6.03
C GLY A 241 -32.60 15.35 6.76
N LEU A 242 -32.16 14.41 7.58
CA LEU A 242 -33.02 13.59 8.44
C LEU A 242 -32.62 13.78 9.91
N HIS A 243 -32.92 14.96 10.45
CA HIS A 243 -33.21 15.11 11.86
C HIS A 243 -34.71 15.33 11.99
N ALA A 244 -35.47 14.24 11.85
CA ALA A 244 -36.61 14.07 12.71
C ALA A 244 -36.02 13.75 14.10
N PRO A 245 -36.42 14.42 15.19
CA PRO A 245 -36.12 13.91 16.51
C PRO A 245 -36.82 12.55 16.58
N GLU A 246 -36.06 11.49 16.83
CA GLU A 246 -36.63 10.25 17.35
C GLU A 246 -37.14 10.57 18.76
N GLU A 247 -38.34 11.15 18.84
CA GLU A 247 -39.19 11.07 20.02
C GLU A 247 -40.31 10.09 19.68
N ASP A 248 -40.26 8.95 20.37
CA ASP A 248 -41.33 8.00 20.66
C ASP A 248 -42.75 8.46 20.28
N VAL A 249 -43.29 7.97 19.16
CA VAL A 249 -44.74 7.81 18.98
C VAL A 249 -45.00 6.57 18.13
N GLU A 250 -45.22 5.44 18.82
CA GLU A 250 -46.02 4.35 18.27
C GLU A 250 -47.47 4.85 18.09
N ASP A 251 -48.13 4.35 17.04
CA ASP A 251 -49.54 4.50 16.69
C ASP A 251 -49.98 5.83 16.06
N VAL A 252 -50.24 5.82 14.75
CA VAL A 252 -51.61 5.84 14.15
C VAL A 252 -51.46 5.75 12.62
N GLU A 253 -52.00 4.66 12.05
CA GLU A 253 -52.35 4.57 10.63
C GLU A 253 -53.53 5.52 10.34
N ASP A 254 -53.35 6.56 9.53
CA ASP A 254 -54.28 6.99 8.47
C ASP A 254 -53.89 8.35 7.84
N VAL A 255 -54.35 8.52 6.59
CA VAL A 255 -54.49 9.76 5.79
C VAL A 255 -53.41 10.07 4.75
N GLU A 256 -53.80 9.76 3.50
CA GLU A 256 -53.36 10.33 2.24
C GLU A 256 -53.27 11.88 2.27
N ASN A 257 -52.05 12.45 2.39
CA ASN A 257 -51.74 13.79 1.87
C ASN A 257 -50.22 14.06 1.89
N PRO A 258 -49.47 14.04 0.76
CA PRO A 258 -48.10 14.53 0.75
C PRO A 258 -48.12 16.06 0.52
N VAL A 259 -48.65 16.82 1.48
CA VAL A 259 -48.38 18.26 1.53
C VAL A 259 -47.01 18.43 2.18
N ILE A 260 -46.02 18.49 1.30
CA ILE A 260 -44.74 19.20 1.40
C ILE A 260 -44.53 19.84 2.78
N ALA A 261 -43.61 19.26 3.56
CA ALA A 261 -43.12 19.87 4.78
C ALA A 261 -42.62 21.31 4.51
N PRO A 262 -42.97 22.31 5.36
CA PRO A 262 -42.42 23.65 5.24
C PRO A 262 -40.88 23.63 5.37
N PRO A 263 -40.20 24.62 4.78
CA PRO A 263 -38.75 24.60 4.58
C PRO A 263 -38.01 24.58 5.91
N ALA A 264 -36.82 23.98 5.91
CA ALA A 264 -35.87 24.13 7.01
C ALA A 264 -35.80 25.60 7.40
N SER A 265 -36.11 25.91 8.66
CA SER A 265 -36.06 27.28 9.19
C SER A 265 -34.69 27.88 8.87
N PHE A 266 -34.69 29.12 8.38
CA PHE A 266 -33.46 29.86 8.07
C PHE A 266 -32.43 29.79 9.22
N ASP A 267 -32.90 29.88 10.46
CA ASP A 267 -32.07 29.80 11.67
C ASP A 267 -31.30 28.47 11.75
N ALA A 268 -31.97 27.34 11.48
CA ALA A 268 -31.32 26.02 11.49
C ALA A 268 -30.25 25.88 10.39
N LEU A 269 -30.47 26.49 9.22
CA LEU A 269 -29.48 26.49 8.14
C LEU A 269 -28.30 27.40 8.46
N SER A 270 -28.55 28.51 9.15
CA SER A 270 -27.54 29.45 9.63
C SER A 270 -26.66 28.83 10.71
N ASP A 271 -27.25 28.17 11.70
CA ASP A 271 -26.54 27.47 12.77
C ASP A 271 -25.64 26.35 12.20
N ASP A 272 -26.15 25.59 11.23
CA ASP A 272 -25.43 24.50 10.59
C ASP A 272 -24.26 25.03 9.73
N LEU A 273 -24.42 26.18 9.08
CA LEU A 273 -23.34 26.89 8.37
C LEU A 273 -22.27 27.41 9.35
N GLU A 274 -22.69 28.05 10.44
CA GLU A 274 -21.77 28.62 11.44
C GLU A 274 -20.98 27.52 12.15
N GLY A 275 -21.60 26.38 12.47
CA GLY A 275 -20.93 25.21 13.05
C GLY A 275 -19.87 24.61 12.13
N VAL A 276 -20.18 24.47 10.83
CA VAL A 276 -19.22 23.96 9.84
C VAL A 276 -18.06 24.95 9.64
N LEU A 277 -18.32 26.26 9.63
CA LEU A 277 -17.26 27.27 9.52
C LEU A 277 -16.38 27.32 10.78
N TYR A 278 -16.97 27.14 11.96
CA TYR A 278 -16.22 27.05 13.21
C TYR A 278 -15.31 25.81 13.22
N SER A 279 -15.83 24.65 12.79
CA SER A 279 -15.05 23.41 12.60
C SER A 279 -13.88 23.61 11.63
N LEU A 280 -14.11 24.30 10.50
CA LEU A 280 -13.05 24.63 9.53
C LEU A 280 -11.94 25.46 10.17
N LYS A 281 -12.34 26.49 10.91
CA LYS A 281 -11.42 27.40 11.60
C LYS A 281 -10.60 26.66 12.63
N GLU A 282 -11.21 25.74 13.38
CA GLU A 282 -10.50 24.91 14.36
C GLU A 282 -9.50 23.99 13.66
N LEU A 283 -9.90 23.31 12.59
CA LEU A 283 -9.04 22.38 11.83
C LEU A 283 -7.84 23.10 11.18
N LEU A 284 -8.02 24.32 10.69
CA LEU A 284 -6.95 25.16 10.17
C LEU A 284 -6.01 25.71 11.26
N ASN A 285 -6.50 25.83 12.50
CA ASN A 285 -5.70 26.29 13.64
C ASN A 285 -5.04 25.13 14.41
N GLN A 286 -5.32 23.87 14.04
CA GLN A 286 -4.62 22.74 14.62
C GLN A 286 -3.17 22.70 14.15
N PRO A 287 -2.19 22.44 15.04
CA PRO A 287 -0.76 22.39 14.71
C PRO A 287 -0.39 21.26 13.73
N ASN A 288 -1.34 20.39 13.40
CA ASN A 288 -1.17 19.30 12.43
C ASN A 288 -1.47 19.72 10.99
N TYR A 289 -1.98 20.94 10.75
CA TYR A 289 -2.25 21.43 9.41
C TYR A 289 -0.98 22.04 8.81
N VAL A 290 -0.18 21.18 8.18
CA VAL A 290 1.10 21.52 7.55
C VAL A 290 0.87 21.76 6.05
N PRO A 291 1.40 22.85 5.45
CA PRO A 291 1.33 23.06 4.01
C PRO A 291 1.88 21.85 3.24
N LEU A 292 1.25 21.52 2.12
CA LEU A 292 1.64 20.36 1.28
C LEU A 292 3.12 20.39 0.87
N GLU A 293 3.71 21.58 0.75
CA GLU A 293 5.12 21.77 0.41
C GLU A 293 6.05 21.34 1.56
N GLU A 294 5.76 21.73 2.80
CA GLU A 294 6.51 21.30 3.98
C GLU A 294 6.31 19.80 4.27
N LEU A 295 5.13 19.25 3.96
CA LEU A 295 4.91 17.80 4.02
C LEU A 295 5.77 17.06 2.99
N ALA A 296 5.85 17.57 1.75
CA ALA A 296 6.70 16.99 0.72
C ALA A 296 8.19 17.08 1.06
N GLU A 297 8.64 18.18 1.68
CA GLU A 297 10.00 18.33 2.20
C GLU A 297 10.29 17.32 3.31
N ARG A 298 9.34 17.14 4.25
CA ARG A 298 9.48 16.12 5.31
C ARG A 298 9.50 14.71 4.76
N ASP A 299 8.64 14.38 3.80
CA ASP A 299 8.63 13.07 3.16
C ASP A 299 9.93 12.80 2.37
N ALA A 300 10.50 13.83 1.72
CA ALA A 300 11.78 13.74 1.05
C ALA A 300 12.94 13.52 2.04
N GLU A 301 12.94 14.21 3.19
CA GLU A 301 13.95 14.01 4.23
C GLU A 301 13.80 12.64 4.90
N ILE A 302 12.57 12.17 5.15
CA ILE A 302 12.31 10.82 5.66
C ILE A 302 12.85 9.78 4.66
N ALA A 303 12.56 9.92 3.37
CA ALA A 303 13.06 9.01 2.35
C ALA A 303 14.61 9.00 2.29
N ARG A 304 15.23 10.17 2.39
CA ARG A 304 16.69 10.32 2.46
C ARG A 304 17.27 9.65 3.70
N LEU A 305 16.66 9.85 4.87
CA LEU A 305 17.10 9.23 6.12
C LEU A 305 16.95 7.72 6.09
N VAL A 306 15.86 7.20 5.51
CA VAL A 306 15.67 5.76 5.30
C VAL A 306 16.76 5.19 4.40
N ALA A 307 17.03 5.82 3.25
CA ALA A 307 18.10 5.37 2.35
C ALA A 307 19.48 5.40 3.03
N LYS A 308 19.79 6.45 3.80
CA LYS A 308 21.03 6.51 4.58
C LYS A 308 21.07 5.40 5.63
N ASN A 309 19.97 5.12 6.30
CA ASN A 309 19.91 4.05 7.29
C ASN A 309 20.09 2.67 6.65
N GLU A 310 19.51 2.42 5.49
CA GLU A 310 19.74 1.19 4.71
C GLU A 310 21.22 1.01 4.35
N THR A 311 21.89 2.09 3.91
CA THR A 311 23.34 2.01 3.63
C THR A 311 24.16 1.69 4.88
N LEU A 312 23.81 2.29 6.02
CA LEU A 312 24.44 1.96 7.29
C LEU A 312 24.19 0.49 7.63
N GLU A 313 22.95 0.00 7.57
CA GLU A 313 22.62 -1.40 7.84
C GLU A 313 23.41 -2.38 6.95
N GLU A 314 23.63 -2.06 5.69
CA GLU A 314 24.49 -2.85 4.80
C GLU A 314 25.95 -2.83 5.22
N GLU A 315 26.50 -1.67 5.58
CA GLU A 315 27.86 -1.52 6.08
C GLU A 315 28.06 -2.26 7.41
N TRP A 316 27.10 -2.15 8.33
CA TRP A 316 27.07 -2.90 9.58
C TRP A 316 27.01 -4.41 9.33
N ARG A 317 26.21 -4.87 8.35
CA ARG A 317 26.17 -6.29 7.96
C ARG A 317 27.51 -6.78 7.42
N LYS A 318 28.17 -6.00 6.56
CA LYS A 318 29.51 -6.30 6.03
C LYS A 318 30.56 -6.36 7.14
N ALA A 319 30.49 -5.45 8.11
CA ALA A 319 31.38 -5.45 9.28
C ALA A 319 31.20 -6.73 10.12
N ILE A 320 29.94 -7.14 10.37
CA ILE A 320 29.63 -8.40 11.06
C ILE A 320 30.18 -9.61 10.29
N GLU A 321 29.98 -9.66 8.97
CA GLU A 321 30.52 -10.74 8.12
C GLU A 321 32.06 -10.81 8.18
N LEU A 322 32.73 -9.66 8.24
CA LEU A 322 34.18 -9.58 8.35
C LEU A 322 34.67 -10.10 9.72
N VAL A 323 33.99 -9.71 10.81
CA VAL A 323 34.25 -10.22 12.16
C VAL A 323 33.99 -11.73 12.24
N ASP A 324 32.91 -12.22 11.65
CA ASP A 324 32.62 -13.66 11.57
C ASP A 324 33.66 -14.40 10.73
N GLY A 325 34.14 -13.80 9.65
CA GLY A 325 35.25 -14.31 8.85
C GLY A 325 36.53 -14.45 9.67
N TRP A 326 36.88 -13.42 10.44
CA TRP A 326 38.02 -13.41 11.35
C TRP A 326 37.86 -14.41 12.50
N ASN A 327 36.69 -14.51 13.10
CA ASN A 327 36.40 -15.50 14.14
C ASN A 327 36.55 -16.94 13.60
N LYS A 328 36.10 -17.19 12.37
CA LYS A 328 36.27 -18.49 11.70
C LYS A 328 37.75 -18.78 11.37
N THR A 329 38.53 -17.80 10.91
CA THR A 329 39.96 -18.03 10.65
C THR A 329 40.74 -18.23 11.94
N LEU A 330 40.43 -17.48 13.00
CA LEU A 330 41.01 -17.65 14.33
C LEU A 330 40.67 -19.02 14.92
N ALA A 331 39.42 -19.46 14.83
CA ALA A 331 38.99 -20.80 15.25
C ALA A 331 39.76 -21.90 14.48
N ARG A 332 39.86 -21.80 13.15
CA ARG A 332 40.66 -22.74 12.35
C ARG A 332 42.15 -22.73 12.71
N ASN A 333 42.71 -21.56 13.04
CA ASN A 333 44.11 -21.45 13.43
C ASN A 333 44.36 -22.04 14.83
N LEU A 334 43.43 -21.86 15.77
CA LEU A 334 43.45 -22.52 17.08
C LEU A 334 43.34 -24.04 16.96
N ASP A 335 42.45 -24.55 16.09
CA ASP A 335 42.32 -25.99 15.85
C ASP A 335 43.58 -26.58 15.20
N LYS A 336 44.19 -25.86 14.25
CA LYS A 336 45.50 -26.22 13.68
C LYS A 336 46.61 -26.18 14.73
N GLY A 337 46.57 -25.23 15.66
CA GLY A 337 47.48 -25.15 16.81
C GLY A 337 47.41 -26.39 17.68
N LYS A 338 46.19 -26.75 18.12
CA LYS A 338 45.92 -27.97 18.90
C LYS A 338 46.34 -29.25 18.15
N ALA A 339 46.14 -29.30 16.83
CA ALA A 339 46.57 -30.41 15.99
C ALA A 339 48.10 -30.51 15.87
N LYS A 340 48.83 -29.39 15.87
CA LYS A 340 50.30 -29.37 15.88
C LYS A 340 50.85 -29.77 17.25
N GLU A 341 50.26 -29.28 18.32
CA GLU A 341 50.65 -29.58 19.69
C GLU A 341 50.43 -31.07 20.04
N SER A 342 49.27 -31.64 19.67
CA SER A 342 49.02 -33.08 19.80
C SER A 342 49.98 -33.94 18.97
N LYS A 343 50.35 -33.50 17.75
CA LYS A 343 51.37 -34.18 16.93
C LYS A 343 52.77 -34.09 17.53
N ALA A 344 53.14 -32.95 18.12
CA ALA A 344 54.41 -32.77 18.81
C ALA A 344 54.47 -33.68 20.06
N ALA A 345 53.43 -33.67 20.89
CA ALA A 345 53.31 -34.55 22.05
C ALA A 345 53.34 -36.05 21.66
N ALA A 346 52.72 -36.43 20.53
CA ALA A 346 52.79 -37.80 20.02
C ALA A 346 54.20 -38.17 19.53
N LYS A 347 54.92 -37.23 18.89
CA LYS A 347 56.31 -37.44 18.47
C LYS A 347 57.25 -37.58 19.67
N GLU A 348 57.02 -36.80 20.72
CA GLU A 348 57.78 -36.85 21.97
C GLU A 348 57.52 -38.15 22.74
N ARG A 349 56.25 -38.59 22.83
CA ARG A 349 55.91 -39.92 23.35
C ARG A 349 56.58 -41.06 22.57
N LYS A 350 56.61 -40.98 21.23
CA LYS A 350 57.33 -41.97 20.40
C LYS A 350 58.84 -41.93 20.63
N ARG A 351 59.42 -40.75 20.87
CA ARG A 351 60.85 -40.60 21.22
C ARG A 351 61.15 -41.20 22.60
N GLY A 352 60.29 -40.95 23.59
CA GLY A 352 60.38 -41.54 24.92
C GLY A 352 60.22 -43.07 24.91
N GLN A 353 59.30 -43.61 24.09
CA GLN A 353 59.15 -45.06 23.90
C GLN A 353 60.36 -45.70 23.21
N ARG A 354 60.97 -45.01 22.23
CA ARG A 354 62.22 -45.48 21.60
C ARG A 354 63.40 -45.43 22.58
N ALA A 355 63.54 -44.36 23.35
CA ALA A 355 64.57 -44.26 24.38
C ALA A 355 64.39 -45.34 25.46
N LEU A 356 63.15 -45.65 25.85
CA LEU A 356 62.86 -46.74 26.78
C LEU A 356 63.18 -48.11 26.17
N ALA A 357 62.86 -48.33 24.89
CA ALA A 357 63.23 -49.55 24.17
C ALA A 357 64.75 -49.70 24.04
N ASP A 358 65.48 -48.62 23.80
CA ASP A 358 66.96 -48.61 23.74
C ASP A 358 67.58 -48.90 25.11
N ILE A 359 67.00 -48.38 26.22
CA ILE A 359 67.43 -48.70 27.59
C ILE A 359 67.16 -50.17 27.95
N VAL A 360 66.02 -50.72 27.53
CA VAL A 360 65.69 -52.15 27.73
C VAL A 360 66.62 -53.04 26.92
N ASN A 361 66.98 -52.66 25.68
CA ASN A 361 67.96 -53.38 24.86
C ASN A 361 69.40 -53.26 25.38
N ARG A 362 69.71 -52.19 26.14
CA ARG A 362 71.02 -52.00 26.78
C ARG A 362 71.21 -52.84 28.04
N LYS A 363 70.15 -53.42 28.61
CA LYS A 363 70.20 -54.17 29.87
C LYS A 363 70.85 -55.57 29.73
N ASP A 364 71.16 -56.01 28.52
CA ASP A 364 71.90 -57.25 28.23
C ASP A 364 73.41 -57.05 27.98
N ASN A 365 73.97 -55.84 28.14
CA ASN A 365 75.41 -55.63 28.11
C ASN A 365 75.86 -54.68 29.23
N ILE A 366 76.48 -55.27 30.25
CA ILE A 366 77.11 -54.58 31.38
C ILE A 366 78.48 -54.04 30.95
N ALA A 367 78.66 -52.71 30.97
CA ALA A 367 79.96 -52.06 31.21
C ALA A 367 79.77 -50.58 31.64
N ALA A 368 80.59 -50.15 32.58
CA ALA A 368 80.52 -48.93 33.40
C ALA A 368 81.15 -47.67 32.71
N PRO A 369 81.14 -46.46 33.34
CA PRO A 369 81.18 -45.12 32.72
C PRO A 369 82.60 -44.52 32.57
N PRO A 370 82.75 -43.34 31.89
CA PRO A 370 83.07 -42.08 32.62
C PRO A 370 82.46 -40.78 31.98
N GLU A 371 82.12 -39.77 32.79
CA GLU A 371 82.76 -38.42 32.97
C GLU A 371 82.32 -37.36 31.92
N GLU A 372 81.56 -36.34 32.34
CA GLU A 372 81.98 -34.95 32.65
C GLU A 372 82.40 -34.14 31.41
N ASP A 373 81.65 -33.07 31.13
CA ASP A 373 82.24 -31.73 30.92
C ASP A 373 81.16 -30.65 30.96
N ASN A 374 81.33 -29.75 31.93
CA ASN A 374 80.67 -28.46 32.05
C ASN A 374 81.33 -27.49 31.08
N GLU A 375 80.55 -26.64 30.41
CA GLU A 375 81.01 -25.28 30.11
C GLU A 375 79.83 -24.33 29.91
N THR A 376 79.75 -23.39 30.85
CA THR A 376 78.96 -22.17 30.89
C THR A 376 79.44 -21.17 29.84
N GLU A 377 78.55 -20.36 29.25
CA GLU A 377 78.75 -18.89 29.18
C GLU A 377 77.42 -18.16 28.92
N ASP A 378 77.03 -17.36 29.92
CA ASP A 378 76.02 -16.30 29.89
C ASP A 378 76.47 -15.11 29.03
N LYS A 379 75.57 -14.57 28.20
CA LYS A 379 75.58 -13.13 27.86
C LYS A 379 74.16 -12.57 27.79
N LEU A 380 73.75 -11.94 28.90
CA LEU A 380 72.71 -10.92 28.98
C LEU A 380 73.35 -9.54 28.87
N VAL A 381 72.91 -8.72 27.92
CA VAL A 381 72.77 -7.26 28.10
C VAL A 381 71.55 -6.82 27.29
N GLY A 382 70.57 -6.24 27.97
CA GLY A 382 69.34 -5.72 27.38
C GLY A 382 69.49 -4.34 26.73
N LYS A 383 68.45 -3.95 25.99
CA LYS A 383 68.01 -2.55 25.87
C LYS A 383 66.57 -2.49 25.38
N GLU A 384 65.74 -2.07 26.32
CA GLU A 384 64.61 -1.12 26.28
C GLU A 384 63.76 -0.96 25.01
N ALA A 385 62.46 -0.90 25.31
CA ALA A 385 61.35 -0.60 24.44
C ALA A 385 61.42 0.83 23.89
N GLU A 386 60.97 1.00 22.65
CA GLU A 386 60.26 2.20 22.23
C GLU A 386 59.32 1.84 21.07
N THR A 387 58.04 2.09 21.34
CA THR A 387 56.93 2.09 20.41
C THR A 387 57.04 3.29 19.48
N GLU A 388 57.02 3.08 18.16
CA GLU A 388 56.69 4.14 17.21
C GLU A 388 55.97 3.57 15.99
N CYS A 389 54.72 4.01 15.85
CA CYS A 389 53.82 3.83 14.73
C CYS A 389 53.75 5.16 13.98
N VAL A 390 54.26 5.18 12.75
CA VAL A 390 54.40 6.32 11.81
C VAL A 390 54.48 5.64 10.42
N ASN A 391 53.70 5.87 9.36
CA ASN A 391 52.77 6.92 8.93
C ASN A 391 51.81 6.31 7.88
N ASP A 392 50.57 6.81 7.79
CA ASP A 392 50.11 7.40 6.52
C ASP A 392 49.08 8.49 6.81
N SER A 393 49.54 9.73 6.72
CA SER A 393 48.75 10.96 6.89
C SER A 393 48.17 11.39 5.54
N ARG A 394 46.86 11.57 5.50
CA ARG A 394 46.22 12.60 4.66
C ARG A 394 45.10 13.26 5.47
N ASP A 395 45.45 14.41 6.03
CA ASP A 395 44.53 15.45 6.49
C ASP A 395 43.88 16.11 5.26
N GLU A 396 42.57 16.38 5.32
CA GLU A 396 41.94 17.66 4.92
C GLU A 396 40.63 17.83 5.72
N ASP A 397 40.72 18.67 6.76
CA ASP A 397 39.77 19.69 7.23
C ASP A 397 38.31 19.31 7.57
N MET A 398 38.08 19.14 8.87
CA MET A 398 36.81 19.33 9.55
C MET A 398 36.99 20.43 10.60
N ASP A 399 36.59 21.66 10.27
CA ASP A 399 36.14 22.68 11.22
C ASP A 399 35.46 23.82 10.46
N ASP A 400 34.12 23.86 10.54
CA ASP A 400 33.34 25.10 10.64
C ASP A 400 31.85 24.76 10.87
N ILE A 401 31.52 24.51 12.15
CA ILE A 401 30.16 24.66 12.64
C ILE A 401 29.97 26.15 12.93
N GLN A 402 29.44 26.89 11.96
CA GLN A 402 28.93 28.24 12.19
C GLN A 402 27.40 28.22 12.32
N LEU A 403 26.97 28.54 13.54
CA LEU A 403 25.74 29.24 13.91
C LEU A 403 25.11 29.99 12.72
N LEU A 404 23.86 29.67 12.39
CA LEU A 404 22.98 30.61 11.69
C LEU A 404 21.95 31.16 12.66
N VAL A 405 22.27 32.37 13.10
CA VAL A 405 21.40 33.32 13.78
C VAL A 405 20.23 33.68 12.85
N VAL A 406 19.05 33.68 13.47
CA VAL A 406 17.81 34.26 12.96
C VAL A 406 18.00 35.75 12.74
N GLU A 407 17.83 36.24 11.52
CA GLU A 407 17.49 37.64 11.28
C GLU A 407 16.62 37.82 10.02
N ALA A 408 15.75 38.82 10.10
CA ALA A 408 14.44 38.87 9.48
C ALA A 408 14.37 39.76 8.22
N LEU A 409 13.28 39.57 7.46
CA LEU A 409 12.57 40.54 6.60
C LEU A 409 13.26 41.12 5.35
N ASN A 410 12.79 40.72 4.16
CA ASN A 410 11.89 41.56 3.34
C ASN A 410 11.30 40.84 2.10
N PRO A 411 10.11 41.25 1.62
CA PRO A 411 9.27 40.47 0.72
C PRO A 411 9.51 40.80 -0.76
N VAL A 412 9.30 39.82 -1.65
CA VAL A 412 9.16 40.06 -3.09
C VAL A 412 7.74 39.68 -3.52
N GLU A 413 7.02 40.68 -4.02
CA GLU A 413 5.65 40.61 -4.55
C GLU A 413 5.52 39.75 -5.84
N PRO A 414 4.30 39.26 -6.13
CA PRO A 414 4.03 38.33 -7.21
C PRO A 414 3.78 39.03 -8.55
N THR A 415 4.41 38.55 -9.62
CA THR A 415 4.14 39.07 -10.96
C THR A 415 2.89 38.42 -11.57
N ARG A 416 1.94 39.30 -11.91
CA ARG A 416 0.66 39.09 -12.58
C ARG A 416 0.71 38.27 -13.89
N ARG A 417 -0.34 37.45 -14.02
CA ARG A 417 -1.20 37.20 -15.20
C ARG A 417 -0.85 37.92 -16.53
N ARG A 418 -0.77 37.14 -17.62
CA ARG A 418 -1.12 37.57 -18.99
C ARG A 418 -1.60 36.35 -19.81
N SER A 419 -2.91 36.09 -19.89
CA SER A 419 -3.84 36.53 -20.95
C SER A 419 -3.43 36.20 -22.40
N LEU A 420 -4.11 35.18 -22.93
CA LEU A 420 -4.73 35.06 -24.27
C LEU A 420 -3.99 35.59 -25.50
N ARG A 421 -3.72 34.69 -26.45
CA ARG A 421 -3.79 35.03 -27.88
C ARG A 421 -4.29 33.85 -28.73
N ASN A 422 -5.56 33.95 -29.10
CA ASN A 422 -6.21 33.23 -30.20
C ASN A 422 -5.40 33.38 -31.50
N LYS A 423 -5.28 32.29 -32.26
CA LYS A 423 -5.00 32.33 -33.70
C LYS A 423 -6.15 31.65 -34.44
N GLU A 424 -7.07 32.47 -34.93
CA GLU A 424 -7.98 32.11 -36.02
C GLU A 424 -7.17 31.80 -37.28
N LYS A 425 -7.48 30.66 -37.92
CA LYS A 425 -7.29 30.46 -39.36
C LYS A 425 -8.53 29.78 -39.92
N GLN A 426 -9.30 30.56 -40.68
CA GLN A 426 -10.40 30.17 -41.57
C GLN A 426 -9.84 29.99 -43.01
N PRO A 427 -10.58 29.42 -43.98
CA PRO A 427 -10.23 28.17 -44.65
C PRO A 427 -9.93 28.35 -46.14
N LYS A 428 -9.42 27.30 -46.80
CA LYS A 428 -9.40 27.22 -48.26
C LYS A 428 -10.09 25.96 -48.77
N GLN A 429 -10.76 26.19 -49.89
CA GLN A 429 -11.81 25.42 -50.55
C GLN A 429 -11.35 24.08 -51.13
N THR A 430 -12.36 23.21 -51.28
CA THR A 430 -12.42 21.96 -52.03
C THR A 430 -11.96 22.08 -53.49
N PRO A 431 -11.61 20.93 -54.13
CA PRO A 431 -12.60 20.36 -55.06
C PRO A 431 -12.79 18.83 -54.92
N SER A 432 -13.96 18.38 -55.37
CA SER A 432 -14.42 16.97 -55.45
C SER A 432 -14.20 16.39 -56.87
N PRO A 433 -14.75 15.22 -57.27
CA PRO A 433 -14.71 13.87 -56.69
C PRO A 433 -14.27 12.83 -57.75
N LYS A 434 -14.04 11.56 -57.32
CA LYS A 434 -14.02 10.26 -58.06
C LYS A 434 -13.04 9.35 -57.28
N SER A 435 -13.21 8.06 -57.05
CA SER A 435 -14.16 7.03 -57.45
C SER A 435 -13.73 5.72 -56.75
N ILE A 436 -14.69 4.88 -56.35
CA ILE A 436 -14.63 3.39 -56.35
C ILE A 436 -13.54 2.71 -55.47
N VAL A 437 -13.97 1.90 -54.49
CA VAL A 437 -13.80 0.43 -54.42
C VAL A 437 -14.15 -0.08 -53.01
N LYS A 438 -15.06 -1.04 -52.99
CA LYS A 438 -15.49 -1.90 -51.88
C LYS A 438 -14.30 -2.62 -51.23
N LYS A 439 -14.30 -2.77 -49.90
CA LYS A 439 -13.87 -4.02 -49.23
C LYS A 439 -14.46 -4.15 -47.83
N LYS A 440 -15.49 -5.01 -47.74
CA LYS A 440 -15.94 -5.73 -46.55
C LYS A 440 -14.72 -6.29 -45.80
N ARG A 441 -14.55 -5.98 -44.51
CA ARG A 441 -13.80 -6.85 -43.59
C ARG A 441 -14.75 -7.35 -42.51
N LYS A 442 -14.78 -8.67 -42.46
CA LYS A 442 -15.70 -9.53 -41.75
C LYS A 442 -15.22 -9.67 -40.30
N SER A 443 -16.16 -9.51 -39.39
CA SER A 443 -16.07 -9.89 -37.98
C SER A 443 -15.72 -11.37 -37.85
N THR A 444 -14.73 -11.69 -37.01
CA THR A 444 -14.57 -13.02 -36.40
C THR A 444 -14.34 -12.84 -34.91
N ARG A 445 -15.46 -12.85 -34.18
CA ARG A 445 -15.57 -13.05 -32.74
C ARG A 445 -15.08 -14.47 -32.44
N LYS A 446 -13.96 -14.61 -31.74
CA LYS A 446 -13.41 -15.91 -31.32
C LYS A 446 -13.90 -16.20 -29.90
N SER A 447 -14.95 -16.99 -29.78
CA SER A 447 -15.38 -17.63 -28.54
C SER A 447 -14.35 -18.69 -28.16
N ARG A 448 -13.61 -18.47 -27.06
CA ARG A 448 -12.88 -19.54 -26.39
C ARG A 448 -13.86 -20.22 -25.43
N GLY A 449 -14.26 -21.43 -25.80
CA GLY A 449 -15.00 -22.34 -24.93
C GLY A 449 -14.10 -22.81 -23.80
N LEU A 450 -14.70 -22.87 -22.61
CA LEU A 450 -14.13 -23.43 -21.40
C LEU A 450 -13.94 -24.95 -21.58
N SER A 451 -12.80 -25.44 -21.12
CA SER A 451 -12.43 -26.85 -21.17
C SER A 451 -13.11 -27.61 -20.03
N SER A 452 -13.64 -28.80 -20.30
CA SER A 452 -14.34 -29.71 -19.36
C SER A 452 -13.54 -30.17 -18.13
N ARG A 453 -12.37 -29.59 -17.84
CA ARG A 453 -11.57 -29.85 -16.63
C ARG A 453 -11.68 -28.77 -15.55
N GLU A 454 -12.34 -27.66 -15.81
CA GLU A 454 -12.50 -26.57 -14.83
C GLU A 454 -13.88 -26.57 -14.12
N LEU A 455 -14.79 -27.49 -14.48
CA LEU A 455 -16.12 -27.61 -13.87
C LEU A 455 -16.22 -28.67 -12.77
N GLU A 456 -15.17 -29.45 -12.50
CA GLU A 456 -15.18 -30.50 -11.46
C GLU A 456 -14.52 -30.07 -10.13
N SER A 457 -13.99 -28.85 -9.99
CA SER A 457 -13.38 -28.38 -8.73
C SER A 457 -14.24 -27.39 -7.93
N LEU A 458 -15.52 -27.24 -8.27
CA LEU A 458 -16.48 -26.37 -7.57
C LEU A 458 -17.63 -27.14 -6.91
N ALA A 459 -17.51 -28.46 -6.80
CA ALA A 459 -18.43 -29.32 -6.07
C ALA A 459 -17.66 -30.34 -5.24
N SER A 460 -16.96 -29.87 -4.21
CA SER A 460 -16.58 -30.62 -3.00
C SER A 460 -16.30 -29.67 -1.86
#